data_AF-A0A0E0BEE6-F1
#
_entry.id   AF-A0A0E0BEE6-F1
#
_cell.length_a   1.000
_cell.length_b   1.000
_cell.length_c   1.000
_cell.angle_alpha   90.00
_cell.angle_beta   90.00
_cell.angle_gamma   90.00
#
_symmetry.space_group_name_H-M   'P 1'
#
loop_
_entity.id
_entity.type
_entity.pdbx_description
1 polymer ?
#
loop_
_entity_poly.entity_id
_entity_poly.type
_entity_poly.pdbx_seq_one_letter_code
_entity_poly.pdbx_strand_id
1 'polypeptide(L)'
;MKTKLSKCISVHANATQHIPTDASPPCAHILSLYMCLLDAIHAFFIRALAALPLPLPLPAADSTLRRGRLLRALVVSGHCYGPLDPVSNIILNAIWYAAAYPLPPLPRHQGDGDDEIDDELPQDISDTHAMARMASRSLNGLITLLRAITTTTTGAPLSKHEAVEYLWSTQCDLTDKLQQQHTVTMTKKKNTYAAAAEASKHPQHTALGSFLLSLSGDGEKLDWLRHLLRSITDGSGRTKVQA
;
A
#
# COMPACT_ATOMS: atom_id res chain seq x y z
N MET A 1 -25.00 29.28 56.38
CA MET A 1 -24.25 29.39 55.11
C MET A 1 -23.85 28.00 54.63
N LYS A 2 -24.83 27.25 54.14
CA LYS A 2 -24.73 25.91 53.54
C LYS A 2 -25.84 25.85 52.49
N THR A 3 -25.57 26.23 51.25
CA THR A 3 -26.44 25.97 50.11
C THR A 3 -25.68 26.34 48.84
N LYS A 4 -25.50 25.36 47.95
CA LYS A 4 -25.36 25.42 46.47
C LYS A 4 -24.54 24.24 45.91
N LEU A 5 -24.71 23.05 46.49
CA LEU A 5 -24.20 21.79 45.92
C LEU A 5 -25.28 20.71 45.97
N SER A 6 -26.30 20.83 45.11
CA SER A 6 -27.09 19.70 44.57
C SER A 6 -28.24 20.24 43.73
N LYS A 7 -28.08 20.24 42.41
CA LYS A 7 -29.16 20.12 41.41
C LYS A 7 -28.53 20.24 40.04
N CYS A 8 -28.33 19.09 39.40
CA CYS A 8 -28.53 18.85 37.97
C CYS A 8 -28.22 17.37 37.69
N ILE A 9 -29.05 16.49 38.26
CA ILE A 9 -29.37 15.20 37.67
C ILE A 9 -30.87 15.27 37.34
N SER A 10 -31.17 14.91 36.10
CA SER A 10 -32.48 14.67 35.50
C SER A 10 -33.23 15.83 34.86
N VAL A 11 -33.84 15.50 33.71
CA VAL A 11 -34.49 16.32 32.64
C VAL A 11 -33.49 16.83 31.61
N HIS A 12 -33.32 16.31 30.39
CA HIS A 12 -34.03 15.36 29.49
C HIS A 12 -32.95 14.87 28.49
N ALA A 13 -32.74 13.60 28.16
CA ALA A 13 -33.65 12.71 27.44
C ALA A 13 -34.28 13.37 26.20
N ASN A 14 -33.48 13.63 25.16
CA ASN A 14 -33.87 13.36 23.76
C ASN A 14 -32.70 13.58 22.78
N ALA A 15 -32.45 12.52 22.02
CA ALA A 15 -32.00 12.50 20.64
C ALA A 15 -30.58 13.02 20.28
N THR A 16 -29.88 12.09 19.62
CA THR A 16 -28.97 12.29 18.47
C THR A 16 -27.47 12.33 18.78
N GLN A 17 -26.85 11.17 18.51
CA GLN A 17 -25.50 10.96 18.02
C GLN A 17 -24.34 11.53 18.85
N HIS A 18 -23.94 10.76 19.86
CA HIS A 18 -22.56 10.84 20.33
C HIS A 18 -21.67 10.02 19.37
N ILE A 19 -21.22 10.66 18.29
CA ILE A 19 -20.07 10.20 17.52
C ILE A 19 -18.88 10.27 18.48
N PRO A 20 -18.20 9.17 18.84
CA PRO A 20 -16.89 9.28 19.45
C PRO A 20 -15.94 9.74 18.35
N THR A 21 -15.80 11.05 18.20
CA THR A 21 -14.77 11.62 17.36
C THR A 21 -13.45 11.35 18.06
N ASP A 22 -12.74 10.35 17.53
CA ASP A 22 -11.38 9.94 17.86
C ASP A 22 -10.40 11.11 17.66
N ALA A 23 -10.45 12.07 18.58
CA ALA A 23 -9.72 13.34 18.58
C ALA A 23 -8.82 13.49 19.82
N SER A 24 -8.58 12.40 20.56
CA SER A 24 -7.50 12.37 21.54
C SER A 24 -6.16 12.34 20.79
N PRO A 25 -5.14 13.09 21.22
CA PRO A 25 -3.80 12.93 20.67
C PRO A 25 -3.36 11.46 20.83
N PRO A 26 -2.70 10.87 19.82
CA PRO A 26 -2.24 9.49 19.88
C PRO A 26 -1.31 9.35 21.09
N CYS A 27 -1.56 8.32 21.91
CA CYS A 27 -0.71 8.05 23.07
C CYS A 27 0.72 7.69 22.60
N ALA A 28 1.71 7.89 23.47
CA ALA A 28 3.13 7.65 23.14
C ALA A 28 3.40 6.23 22.60
N HIS A 29 2.62 5.25 23.06
CA HIS A 29 2.67 3.88 22.54
C HIS A 29 2.31 3.79 21.06
N ILE A 30 1.18 4.37 20.65
CA ILE A 30 0.75 4.38 19.26
C ILE A 30 1.72 5.15 18.37
N LEU A 31 2.25 6.28 18.84
CA LEU A 31 3.27 7.02 18.10
C LEU A 31 4.52 6.15 17.86
N SER A 32 4.93 5.35 18.86
CA SER A 32 6.05 4.43 18.71
C SER A 32 5.76 3.34 17.69
N LEU A 33 4.58 2.72 17.73
CA LEU A 33 4.16 1.73 16.74
C LEU A 33 4.08 2.31 15.32
N TYR A 34 3.60 3.55 15.18
CA TYR A 34 3.60 4.25 13.90
C TYR A 34 5.01 4.35 13.30
N MET A 35 6.00 4.73 14.10
CA MET A 35 7.39 4.82 13.63
C MET A 35 7.93 3.44 13.25
N CYS A 36 7.71 2.42 14.09
CA CYS A 36 8.16 1.06 13.78
C CYS A 36 7.48 0.50 12.51
N LEU A 37 6.23 0.83 12.25
CA LEU A 37 5.53 0.45 11.02
C LEU A 37 6.12 1.16 9.80
N LEU A 38 6.48 2.44 9.90
CA LEU A 38 7.13 3.16 8.81
C LEU A 38 8.49 2.51 8.47
N ASP A 39 9.27 2.16 9.49
CA ASP A 39 10.56 1.46 9.32
C ASP A 39 10.37 0.08 8.66
N ALA A 40 9.37 -0.69 9.11
CA ALA A 40 9.04 -1.97 8.51
C ALA A 40 8.64 -1.83 7.03
N ILE A 41 7.82 -0.81 6.71
CA ILE A 41 7.40 -0.53 5.34
C ILE A 41 8.59 -0.10 4.47
N HIS A 42 9.51 0.71 5.00
CA HIS A 42 10.77 1.01 4.30
C HIS A 42 11.56 -0.25 3.97
N ALA A 43 11.68 -1.19 4.91
CA ALA A 43 12.34 -2.46 4.66
C ALA A 43 11.63 -3.27 3.55
N PHE A 44 10.29 -3.23 3.47
CA PHE A 44 9.56 -3.85 2.36
C PHE A 44 9.88 -3.22 1.01
N PHE A 45 9.99 -1.88 0.94
CA PHE A 45 10.42 -1.19 -0.29
C PHE A 45 11.83 -1.60 -0.72
N ILE A 46 12.77 -1.71 0.22
CA ILE A 46 14.14 -2.16 -0.07
C ILE A 46 14.12 -3.60 -0.62
N ARG A 47 13.35 -4.50 0.01
CA ARG A 47 13.19 -5.88 -0.46
C ARG A 47 12.55 -5.94 -1.84
N ALA A 48 11.52 -5.14 -2.10
CA ALA A 48 10.88 -5.07 -3.41
C ALA A 48 11.85 -4.56 -4.48
N LEU A 49 12.62 -3.50 -4.20
CA LEU A 49 13.65 -2.98 -5.11
C LEU A 49 14.74 -4.02 -5.41
N ALA A 50 15.13 -4.83 -4.43
CA ALA A 50 16.09 -5.92 -4.62
C ALA A 50 15.52 -7.10 -5.42
N ALA A 51 14.21 -7.32 -5.37
CA ALA A 51 13.50 -8.43 -6.02
C ALA A 51 12.98 -8.07 -7.42
N LEU A 52 12.73 -6.79 -7.72
CA LEU A 52 12.25 -6.36 -9.03
C LEU A 52 13.20 -6.88 -10.12
N PRO A 53 12.67 -7.45 -11.22
CA PRO A 53 13.47 -7.97 -12.32
C PRO A 53 14.17 -6.81 -13.01
N LEU A 54 15.35 -6.48 -12.50
CA LEU A 54 16.31 -5.59 -13.12
C LEU A 54 16.80 -6.32 -14.37
N PRO A 55 16.58 -5.77 -15.58
CA PRO A 55 16.85 -6.52 -16.80
C PRO A 55 18.30 -7.02 -16.84
N LEU A 56 18.45 -8.34 -17.07
CA LEU A 56 19.66 -8.98 -17.59
C LEU A 56 20.13 -8.20 -18.85
N PRO A 57 21.42 -8.26 -19.26
CA PRO A 57 22.02 -7.29 -20.18
C PRO A 57 21.43 -7.44 -21.59
N LEU A 58 20.34 -6.71 -21.82
CA LEU A 58 19.90 -6.23 -23.12
C LEU A 58 20.73 -4.99 -23.48
N PRO A 59 20.75 -4.54 -24.75
CA PRO A 59 21.45 -3.32 -25.15
C PRO A 59 21.17 -2.19 -24.16
N ALA A 60 22.25 -1.59 -23.63
CA ALA A 60 22.24 -0.79 -22.40
C ALA A 60 21.13 0.27 -22.37
N ALA A 61 20.86 0.94 -23.49
CA ALA A 61 19.85 1.99 -23.62
C ALA A 61 18.39 1.51 -23.38
N ASP A 62 18.02 0.30 -23.84
CA ASP A 62 16.67 -0.23 -23.61
C ASP A 62 16.48 -0.70 -22.16
N SER A 63 17.57 -1.11 -21.52
CA SER A 63 17.57 -1.64 -20.15
C SER A 63 17.45 -0.52 -19.10
N THR A 64 18.15 0.60 -19.28
CA THR A 64 18.10 1.78 -18.40
C THR A 64 16.72 2.44 -18.46
N LEU A 65 16.17 2.60 -19.66
CA LEU A 65 14.84 3.16 -19.89
C LEU A 65 13.74 2.31 -19.24
N ARG A 66 13.80 0.96 -19.38
CA ARG A 66 12.87 0.04 -18.70
C ARG A 66 12.99 0.13 -17.19
N ARG A 67 14.22 0.18 -16.66
CA ARG A 67 14.48 0.32 -15.23
C ARG A 67 13.92 1.63 -14.70
N GLY A 68 14.19 2.76 -15.36
CA GLY A 68 13.67 4.07 -14.98
C GLY A 68 12.14 4.11 -14.96
N ARG A 69 11.48 3.51 -15.95
CA ARG A 69 10.01 3.39 -15.97
C ARG A 69 9.46 2.59 -14.78
N LEU A 70 10.06 1.44 -14.48
CA LEU A 70 9.60 0.58 -13.39
C LEU A 70 9.82 1.24 -12.03
N LEU A 71 10.95 1.90 -11.86
CA LEU A 71 11.31 2.68 -10.70
C LEU A 71 10.36 3.87 -10.49
N ARG A 72 10.03 4.62 -11.54
CA ARG A 72 8.98 5.64 -11.50
C ARG A 72 7.62 5.05 -11.11
N ALA A 73 7.24 3.93 -11.72
CA ALA A 73 5.98 3.26 -11.40
C ALA A 73 5.91 2.81 -9.94
N LEU A 74 7.03 2.36 -9.36
CA LEU A 74 7.14 2.04 -7.95
C LEU A 74 6.92 3.28 -7.08
N VAL A 75 7.54 4.42 -7.40
CA VAL A 75 7.35 5.67 -6.64
C VAL A 75 5.91 6.17 -6.68
N VAL A 76 5.25 6.00 -7.83
CA VAL A 76 3.89 6.51 -8.05
C VAL A 76 2.81 5.56 -7.51
N SER A 77 3.02 4.25 -7.62
CA SER A 77 1.96 3.24 -7.43
C SER A 77 2.33 2.07 -6.54
N GLY A 78 3.62 1.82 -6.28
CA GLY A 78 4.13 0.65 -5.57
C GLY A 78 3.82 0.61 -4.07
N HIS A 79 2.57 0.74 -3.67
CA HIS A 79 2.17 0.68 -2.27
C HIS A 79 2.00 -0.76 -1.77
N CYS A 80 2.20 -0.99 -0.48
CA CYS A 80 2.19 -2.35 0.10
C CYS A 80 0.81 -2.88 0.54
N TYR A 81 -0.29 -2.16 0.29
CA TYR A 81 -1.64 -2.68 0.53
C TYR A 81 -2.10 -3.54 -0.66
N GLY A 82 -2.91 -4.57 -0.37
CA GLY A 82 -3.44 -5.47 -1.39
C GLY A 82 -3.70 -6.88 -0.85
N PRO A 83 -4.05 -7.83 -1.73
CA PRO A 83 -4.39 -9.21 -1.38
C PRO A 83 -3.20 -10.16 -1.21
N LEU A 84 -1.96 -9.67 -1.39
CA LEU A 84 -0.72 -10.44 -1.23
C LEU A 84 0.06 -9.95 0.00
N ASP A 85 1.22 -10.56 0.26
CA ASP A 85 2.15 -10.04 1.27
C ASP A 85 2.66 -8.63 0.89
N PRO A 86 3.14 -7.83 1.86
CA PRO A 86 3.52 -6.43 1.63
C PRO A 86 4.53 -6.22 0.49
N VAL A 87 5.51 -7.12 0.32
CA VAL A 87 6.54 -6.99 -0.72
C VAL A 87 5.95 -7.31 -2.09
N SER A 88 5.18 -8.39 -2.19
CA SER A 88 4.48 -8.77 -3.42
C SER A 88 3.48 -7.70 -3.87
N ASN A 89 2.76 -7.05 -2.94
CA ASN A 89 1.87 -5.94 -3.27
C ASN A 89 2.62 -4.75 -3.87
N ILE A 90 3.79 -4.38 -3.33
CA ILE A 90 4.62 -3.30 -3.89
C ILE A 90 4.98 -3.61 -5.34
N ILE A 91 5.48 -4.83 -5.60
CA ILE A 91 5.90 -5.28 -6.93
C ILE A 91 4.72 -5.30 -7.90
N LEU A 92 3.60 -5.92 -7.50
CA LEU A 92 2.41 -6.04 -8.32
C LEU A 92 1.85 -4.67 -8.70
N ASN A 93 1.69 -3.76 -7.74
CA ASN A 93 1.13 -2.44 -7.97
C ASN A 93 2.04 -1.60 -8.91
N ALA A 94 3.36 -1.68 -8.72
CA ALA A 94 4.32 -1.04 -9.62
C ALA A 94 4.25 -1.58 -11.05
N ILE A 95 4.22 -2.91 -11.23
CA ILE A 95 4.13 -3.54 -12.56
C ILE A 95 2.80 -3.19 -13.23
N TRP A 96 1.69 -3.26 -12.49
CA TRP A 96 0.37 -2.88 -12.99
C TRP A 96 0.37 -1.44 -13.52
N TYR A 97 0.93 -0.50 -12.76
CA TYR A 97 0.99 0.90 -13.18
C TYR A 97 1.88 1.11 -14.41
N ALA A 98 3.05 0.45 -14.44
CA ALA A 98 3.95 0.52 -15.59
C ALA A 98 3.30 -0.02 -16.88
N ALA A 99 2.45 -1.04 -16.77
CA ALA A 99 1.72 -1.64 -17.88
C ALA A 99 0.49 -0.83 -18.30
N ALA A 100 -0.28 -0.31 -17.35
CA ALA A 100 -1.53 0.42 -17.61
C ALA A 100 -1.30 1.88 -18.06
N TYR A 101 -0.18 2.49 -17.64
CA TYR A 101 0.16 3.89 -17.94
C TYR A 101 1.58 4.00 -18.51
N PRO A 102 1.83 3.41 -19.70
CA PRO A 102 3.16 3.47 -20.31
C PRO A 102 3.51 4.91 -20.69
N LEU A 103 4.76 5.31 -20.45
CA LEU A 103 5.26 6.57 -21.00
C LEU A 103 5.31 6.48 -22.54
N PRO A 104 5.02 7.57 -23.26
CA PRO A 104 5.32 7.67 -24.68
C PRO A 104 6.79 7.32 -24.95
N PRO A 105 7.11 6.68 -26.08
CA PRO A 105 8.50 6.55 -26.51
C PRO A 105 9.12 7.95 -26.59
N LEU A 106 10.27 8.15 -25.95
CA LEU A 106 11.06 9.36 -26.17
C LEU A 106 11.33 9.50 -27.68
N PRO A 107 11.26 10.71 -28.25
CA PRO A 107 11.72 10.93 -29.61
C PRO A 107 13.14 10.39 -29.72
N ARG A 108 13.39 9.48 -30.68
CA ARG A 108 14.75 9.11 -31.02
C ARG A 108 15.39 10.38 -31.58
N HIS A 109 16.26 11.03 -30.82
CA HIS A 109 17.08 12.11 -31.35
C HIS A 109 17.93 11.55 -32.49
N GLN A 110 17.51 11.83 -33.72
CA GLN A 110 18.32 11.70 -34.90
C GLN A 110 18.73 13.12 -35.28
N GLY A 111 19.92 13.53 -34.85
CA GLY A 111 20.54 14.79 -35.25
C GLY A 111 21.02 15.64 -34.08
N ASP A 112 22.34 15.66 -33.92
CA ASP A 112 23.19 16.85 -33.74
C ASP A 112 22.57 18.02 -32.95
N GLY A 113 22.79 18.03 -31.64
CA GLY A 113 22.37 19.09 -30.74
C GLY A 113 22.58 18.68 -29.29
N ASP A 114 23.44 19.43 -28.62
CA ASP A 114 23.88 19.39 -27.22
C ASP A 114 22.79 19.76 -26.20
N ASP A 115 21.54 19.44 -26.50
CA ASP A 115 20.45 19.52 -25.52
C ASP A 115 20.39 18.19 -24.76
N GLU A 116 21.11 18.12 -23.64
CA GLU A 116 20.94 17.08 -22.63
C GLU A 116 19.47 17.04 -22.18
N ILE A 117 18.66 16.21 -22.84
CA ILE A 117 17.37 15.80 -22.28
C ILE A 117 17.71 15.02 -21.04
N ASP A 118 17.33 15.61 -19.92
CA ASP A 118 17.35 15.09 -18.57
C ASP A 118 16.60 13.74 -18.52
N ASP A 119 17.31 12.68 -18.92
CA ASP A 119 16.97 11.26 -18.75
C ASP A 119 17.12 10.88 -17.27
N GLU A 120 16.82 11.82 -16.37
CA GLU A 120 16.92 11.65 -14.94
C GLU A 120 15.89 10.60 -14.53
N LEU A 121 16.41 9.40 -14.26
CA LEU A 121 15.90 8.50 -13.25
C LEU A 121 15.30 9.40 -12.15
N PRO A 122 14.02 9.26 -11.78
CA PRO A 122 13.40 10.22 -10.87
C PRO A 122 14.34 10.47 -9.69
N GLN A 123 14.89 11.69 -9.57
CA GLN A 123 15.82 12.04 -8.48
C GLN A 123 15.23 11.69 -7.10
N ASP A 124 13.91 11.53 -7.07
CA ASP A 124 13.09 11.00 -5.99
C ASP A 124 13.53 9.65 -5.39
N ILE A 125 14.17 8.70 -6.11
CA ILE A 125 14.38 7.36 -5.51
C ILE A 125 15.54 7.33 -4.53
N SER A 126 16.56 8.14 -4.78
CA SER A 126 17.63 8.41 -3.81
C SER A 126 17.19 9.39 -2.71
N ASP A 127 16.09 10.11 -2.91
CA ASP A 127 15.56 11.03 -1.91
C ASP A 127 14.89 10.27 -0.75
N THR A 128 15.47 10.44 0.43
CA THR A 128 14.94 9.87 1.68
C THR A 128 13.51 10.36 1.96
N HIS A 129 13.16 11.58 1.52
CA HIS A 129 11.81 12.13 1.69
C HIS A 129 10.77 11.42 0.80
N ALA A 130 11.12 11.04 -0.43
CA ALA A 130 10.21 10.28 -1.28
C ALA A 130 9.93 8.90 -0.70
N MET A 131 10.96 8.21 -0.18
CA MET A 131 10.77 6.94 0.51
C MET A 131 9.89 7.08 1.76
N ALA A 132 10.14 8.08 2.61
CA ALA A 132 9.31 8.34 3.79
C ALA A 132 7.84 8.64 3.42
N ARG A 133 7.64 9.42 2.34
CA ARG A 133 6.33 9.73 1.77
C ARG A 133 5.61 8.48 1.26
N MET A 134 6.32 7.58 0.57
CA MET A 134 5.77 6.29 0.14
C MET A 134 5.36 5.43 1.33
N ALA A 135 6.22 5.28 2.33
CA ALA A 135 5.93 4.49 3.52
C ALA A 135 4.69 5.01 4.27
N SER A 136 4.60 6.33 4.48
CA SER A 136 3.44 6.96 5.12
C SER A 136 2.15 6.77 4.32
N ARG A 137 2.19 6.94 2.99
CA ARG A 137 1.04 6.71 2.11
C ARG A 137 0.59 5.26 2.15
N SER A 138 1.51 4.32 2.07
CA SER A 138 1.22 2.89 2.17
C SER A 138 0.59 2.51 3.51
N LEU A 139 1.07 3.09 4.62
CA LEU A 139 0.46 2.89 5.94
C LEU A 139 -0.98 3.42 5.99
N ASN A 140 -1.25 4.60 5.42
CA ASN A 140 -2.63 5.12 5.32
C ASN A 140 -3.55 4.19 4.53
N GLY A 141 -3.06 3.62 3.42
CA GLY A 141 -3.77 2.62 2.63
C GLY A 141 -4.06 1.35 3.43
N LEU A 142 -3.07 0.81 4.14
CA LEU A 142 -3.22 -0.38 4.99
C LEU A 142 -4.25 -0.17 6.11
N ILE A 143 -4.16 0.94 6.85
CA ILE A 143 -5.13 1.28 7.91
C ILE A 143 -6.52 1.38 7.30
N THR A 144 -6.67 2.04 6.15
CA THR A 144 -7.97 2.21 5.49
C THR A 144 -8.54 0.87 5.01
N LEU A 145 -7.71 0.02 4.40
CA LEU A 145 -8.10 -1.31 3.97
C LEU A 145 -8.54 -2.17 5.15
N LEU A 146 -7.71 -2.26 6.19
CA LEU A 146 -7.97 -3.04 7.40
C LEU A 146 -9.28 -2.63 8.08
N ARG A 147 -9.49 -1.32 8.26
CA ARG A 147 -10.72 -0.78 8.86
C ARG A 147 -11.96 -1.05 8.00
N ALA A 148 -11.81 -1.14 6.69
CA ALA A 148 -12.91 -1.43 5.77
C ALA A 148 -13.28 -2.93 5.72
N ILE A 149 -12.31 -3.82 5.97
CA ILE A 149 -12.50 -5.29 5.92
C ILE A 149 -12.69 -5.90 7.32
N THR A 150 -12.80 -5.09 8.38
CA THR A 150 -13.00 -5.61 9.72
C THR A 150 -13.98 -4.75 10.49
N THR A 151 -15.06 -5.41 10.92
CA THR A 151 -16.04 -4.88 11.84
C THR A 151 -15.79 -5.46 13.23
N THR A 152 -15.99 -4.64 14.25
CA THR A 152 -15.96 -5.06 15.65
C THR A 152 -17.23 -5.84 15.98
N THR A 153 -17.28 -6.46 17.17
CA THR A 153 -18.46 -7.15 17.69
C THR A 153 -19.70 -6.26 17.76
N THR A 154 -19.51 -4.93 17.81
CA THR A 154 -20.59 -3.93 17.82
C THR A 154 -21.02 -3.48 16.41
N GLY A 155 -20.42 -4.05 15.36
CA GLY A 155 -20.68 -3.69 13.96
C GLY A 155 -19.99 -2.39 13.50
N ALA A 156 -19.19 -1.75 14.37
CA ALA A 156 -18.43 -0.56 14.04
C ALA A 156 -17.11 -0.92 13.31
N PRO A 157 -16.57 -0.04 12.44
CA PRO A 157 -15.22 -0.24 11.92
C PRO A 157 -14.18 -0.11 13.05
N LEU A 158 -13.05 -0.79 12.91
CA LEU A 158 -11.89 -0.62 13.79
C LEU A 158 -11.54 0.87 13.96
N SER A 159 -11.12 1.25 15.17
CA SER A 159 -10.45 2.52 15.42
C SER A 159 -9.08 2.56 14.72
N LYS A 160 -8.48 3.75 14.60
CA LYS A 160 -7.11 3.85 14.07
C LYS A 160 -6.09 3.16 14.98
N HIS A 161 -6.30 3.24 16.29
CA HIS A 161 -5.45 2.60 17.31
C HIS A 161 -5.39 1.08 17.09
N GLU A 162 -6.55 0.43 17.07
CA GLU A 162 -6.64 -1.02 16.88
C GLU A 162 -6.09 -1.44 15.51
N ALA A 163 -6.28 -0.62 14.47
CA ALA A 163 -5.72 -0.90 13.16
C ALA A 163 -4.19 -0.90 13.17
N VAL A 164 -3.56 0.06 13.86
CA VAL A 164 -2.10 0.15 14.00
C VAL A 164 -1.54 -1.02 14.78
N GLU A 165 -2.16 -1.40 15.89
CA GLU A 165 -1.75 -2.57 16.69
C GLU A 165 -1.86 -3.87 15.88
N TYR A 166 -2.96 -4.05 15.14
CA TYR A 166 -3.14 -5.21 14.28
C TYR A 166 -2.06 -5.26 13.19
N LEU A 167 -1.82 -4.16 12.47
CA LEU A 167 -0.80 -4.10 11.42
C LEU A 167 0.59 -4.42 11.97
N TRP A 168 0.90 -3.97 13.18
CA TRP A 168 2.16 -4.33 13.83
C TRP A 168 2.26 -5.83 14.10
N SER A 169 1.19 -6.42 14.66
CA SER A 169 1.15 -7.85 14.97
C SER A 169 1.25 -8.76 13.74
N THR A 170 0.77 -8.31 12.58
CA THR A 170 0.79 -9.08 11.33
C THR A 170 1.90 -8.65 10.37
N GLN A 171 2.80 -7.76 10.78
CA GLN A 171 3.86 -7.22 9.91
C GLN A 171 3.29 -6.65 8.60
N CYS A 172 2.18 -5.92 8.70
CA CYS A 172 1.40 -5.37 7.57
C CYS A 172 0.80 -6.39 6.61
N ASP A 173 0.94 -7.70 6.83
CA ASP A 173 0.32 -8.72 6.01
C ASP A 173 -1.16 -8.85 6.37
N LEU A 174 -2.03 -8.69 5.36
CA LEU A 174 -3.48 -8.77 5.50
C LEU A 174 -4.06 -9.98 4.74
N THR A 175 -3.22 -10.85 4.18
CA THR A 175 -3.63 -11.97 3.31
C THR A 175 -4.67 -12.86 4.00
N ASP A 176 -4.36 -13.36 5.20
CA ASP A 176 -5.24 -14.26 5.95
C ASP A 176 -6.59 -13.60 6.29
N LYS A 177 -6.56 -12.32 6.67
CA LYS A 177 -7.76 -11.56 7.01
C LYS A 177 -8.65 -11.32 5.78
N LEU A 178 -8.05 -11.02 4.63
CA LEU A 178 -8.77 -10.83 3.37
C LEU A 178 -9.39 -12.14 2.88
N GLN A 179 -8.70 -13.28 3.05
CA GLN A 179 -9.24 -14.61 2.75
C GLN A 179 -10.45 -14.95 3.64
N GLN A 180 -10.35 -14.70 4.95
CA GLN A 180 -11.46 -14.92 5.89
C GLN A 180 -12.69 -14.10 5.49
N GLN A 181 -12.52 -12.84 5.10
CA GLN A 181 -13.63 -11.98 4.65
C GLN A 181 -14.28 -12.48 3.35
N HIS A 182 -13.52 -13.08 2.43
CA HIS A 182 -14.08 -13.67 1.20
C HIS A 182 -15.07 -14.80 1.49
N THR A 183 -14.86 -15.57 2.55
CA THR A 183 -15.78 -16.63 2.95
C THR A 183 -17.08 -16.12 3.60
N VAL A 184 -17.09 -14.87 4.09
CA VAL A 184 -18.16 -14.36 4.97
C VAL A 184 -19.11 -13.36 4.28
N THR A 185 -18.75 -12.75 3.14
CA THR A 185 -19.58 -11.65 2.56
C THR A 185 -19.78 -11.76 1.05
N MET A 186 -20.94 -12.25 0.62
CA MET A 186 -21.37 -12.40 -0.79
C MET A 186 -22.31 -11.29 -1.30
N THR A 187 -22.41 -10.14 -0.61
CA THR A 187 -23.36 -9.08 -0.98
C THR A 187 -22.68 -7.72 -1.16
N LYS A 188 -22.82 -7.14 -2.37
CA LYS A 188 -22.35 -5.80 -2.81
C LYS A 188 -21.08 -5.32 -2.10
N LYS A 189 -19.94 -5.92 -2.46
CA LYS A 189 -18.61 -5.48 -2.02
C LYS A 189 -18.38 -4.03 -2.48
N LYS A 190 -18.49 -3.08 -1.56
CA LYS A 190 -17.88 -1.75 -1.75
C LYS A 190 -16.40 -1.98 -2.05
N ASN A 191 -15.85 -1.32 -3.07
CA ASN A 191 -14.46 -1.52 -3.48
C ASN A 191 -13.52 -0.93 -2.41
N THR A 192 -13.14 -1.76 -1.43
CA THR A 192 -12.27 -1.36 -0.32
C THR A 192 -10.85 -1.03 -0.78
N TYR A 193 -10.39 -1.67 -1.85
CA TYR A 193 -9.09 -1.37 -2.47
C TYR A 193 -9.04 0.04 -3.08
N ALA A 194 -10.13 0.50 -3.70
CA ALA A 194 -10.20 1.86 -4.22
C ALA A 194 -10.07 2.91 -3.11
N ALA A 195 -10.72 2.69 -1.96
CA ALA A 195 -10.59 3.56 -0.79
C ALA A 195 -9.18 3.54 -0.19
N ALA A 196 -8.54 2.36 -0.13
CA ALA A 196 -7.15 2.24 0.31
C ALA A 196 -6.18 2.98 -0.63
N ALA A 197 -6.40 2.88 -1.94
CA ALA A 197 -5.61 3.59 -2.93
C ALA A 197 -5.81 5.11 -2.86
N GLU A 198 -7.04 5.57 -2.64
CA GLU A 198 -7.34 6.99 -2.42
C GLU A 198 -6.65 7.51 -1.15
N ALA A 199 -6.72 6.79 -0.03
CA ALA A 199 -6.02 7.13 1.21
C ALA A 199 -4.48 7.18 1.04
N SER A 200 -3.95 6.42 0.09
CA SER A 200 -2.54 6.41 -0.28
C SER A 200 -2.16 7.51 -1.27
N LYS A 201 -3.11 8.35 -1.68
CA LYS A 201 -2.94 9.41 -2.70
C LYS A 201 -2.52 8.86 -4.06
N HIS A 202 -3.01 7.67 -4.40
CA HIS A 202 -2.74 7.02 -5.68
C HIS A 202 -3.49 7.75 -6.82
N PRO A 203 -2.83 8.14 -7.92
CA PRO A 203 -3.45 8.97 -8.97
C PRO A 203 -4.58 8.25 -9.73
N GLN A 204 -4.57 6.93 -9.71
CA GLN A 204 -5.52 6.08 -10.45
C GLN A 204 -6.23 5.11 -9.49
N HIS A 205 -6.66 5.63 -8.33
CA HIS A 205 -7.17 4.83 -7.20
C HIS A 205 -8.36 3.93 -7.57
N THR A 206 -9.30 4.41 -8.40
CA THR A 206 -10.45 3.62 -8.86
C THR A 206 -10.04 2.45 -9.77
N ALA A 207 -9.13 2.70 -10.73
CA ALA A 207 -8.66 1.68 -11.66
C ALA A 207 -7.85 0.60 -10.94
N LEU A 208 -6.94 1.00 -10.05
CA LEU A 208 -6.17 0.08 -9.21
C LEU A 208 -7.11 -0.73 -8.30
N GLY A 209 -8.08 -0.07 -7.68
CA GLY A 209 -9.05 -0.75 -6.82
C GLY A 209 -9.83 -1.82 -7.56
N SER A 210 -10.31 -1.53 -8.78
CA SER A 210 -11.03 -2.51 -9.61
C SER A 210 -10.15 -3.69 -10.03
N PHE A 211 -8.89 -3.44 -10.33
CA PHE A 211 -7.90 -4.49 -10.62
C PHE A 211 -7.65 -5.40 -9.42
N LEU A 212 -7.36 -4.84 -8.24
CA LEU A 212 -7.13 -5.65 -7.03
C LEU A 212 -8.38 -6.42 -6.60
N LEU A 213 -9.56 -5.83 -6.82
CA LEU A 213 -10.84 -6.50 -6.57
C LEU A 213 -11.07 -7.69 -7.52
N SER A 214 -10.67 -7.60 -8.79
CA SER A 214 -10.82 -8.69 -9.75
C SER A 214 -9.88 -9.86 -9.44
N LEU A 215 -8.66 -9.59 -8.97
CA LEU A 215 -7.74 -10.63 -8.48
C LEU A 215 -8.28 -11.36 -7.25
N SER A 216 -8.94 -10.61 -6.38
CA SER A 216 -9.53 -11.12 -5.14
C SER A 216 -10.73 -12.05 -5.37
N GLY A 217 -11.39 -11.95 -6.54
CA GLY A 217 -12.52 -12.81 -6.91
C GLY A 217 -12.12 -14.16 -7.52
N ASP A 218 -10.84 -14.34 -7.85
CA ASP A 218 -10.33 -15.49 -8.60
C ASP A 218 -9.20 -16.15 -7.77
N GLY A 219 -9.58 -17.10 -6.92
CA GLY A 219 -8.68 -17.74 -5.96
C GLY A 219 -7.47 -18.40 -6.62
N GLU A 220 -7.66 -19.04 -7.77
CA GLU A 220 -6.58 -19.71 -8.51
C GLU A 220 -5.55 -18.70 -9.05
N LYS A 221 -6.00 -17.58 -9.63
CA LYS A 221 -5.09 -16.52 -10.08
C LYS A 221 -4.31 -15.92 -8.93
N LEU A 222 -4.97 -15.68 -7.79
CA LEU A 222 -4.34 -15.08 -6.63
C LEU A 222 -3.29 -16.01 -6.01
N ASP A 223 -3.59 -17.31 -5.93
CA ASP A 223 -2.64 -18.32 -5.43
C ASP A 223 -1.45 -18.47 -6.39
N TRP A 224 -1.69 -18.46 -7.70
CA TRP A 224 -0.62 -18.44 -8.71
C TRP A 224 0.30 -17.21 -8.55
N LEU A 225 -0.28 -16.02 -8.37
CA LEU A 225 0.50 -14.79 -8.13
C LEU A 225 1.32 -14.87 -6.83
N ARG A 226 0.76 -15.41 -5.75
CA ARG A 226 1.49 -15.63 -4.49
C ARG A 226 2.70 -16.55 -4.70
N HIS A 227 2.53 -17.64 -5.43
CA HIS A 227 3.64 -18.55 -5.73
C HIS A 227 4.71 -17.90 -6.61
N LEU A 228 4.30 -17.21 -7.67
CA LEU A 228 5.22 -16.55 -8.59
C LEU A 228 6.06 -15.48 -7.88
N LEU A 229 5.43 -14.58 -7.13
CA LEU A 229 6.12 -13.46 -6.50
C LEU A 229 6.98 -13.90 -5.32
N ARG A 230 6.56 -14.89 -4.53
CA ARG A 230 7.42 -15.52 -3.50
C ARG A 230 8.71 -16.07 -4.09
N SER A 231 8.63 -16.74 -5.23
CA SER A 231 9.83 -17.28 -5.91
C SER A 231 10.81 -16.18 -6.32
N ILE A 232 10.32 -14.98 -6.62
CA ILE A 232 11.14 -13.82 -7.00
C ILE A 232 11.76 -13.17 -5.76
N THR A 233 11.00 -13.03 -4.68
CA THR A 233 11.46 -12.38 -3.43
C THR A 233 12.42 -13.24 -2.61
N ASP A 234 12.30 -14.56 -2.67
CA ASP A 234 13.10 -15.50 -1.86
C ASP A 234 14.43 -15.90 -2.54
N GLY A 235 14.72 -15.37 -3.73
CA GLY A 235 15.98 -15.62 -4.44
C GLY A 235 16.18 -17.04 -4.97
N SER A 236 15.18 -17.92 -4.83
CA SER A 236 15.25 -19.33 -5.27
C SER A 236 15.38 -19.50 -6.80
N GLY A 237 15.16 -18.44 -7.58
CA GLY A 237 15.39 -18.42 -9.03
C GLY A 237 16.83 -18.16 -9.46
N ARG A 238 17.77 -17.90 -8.54
CA ARG A 238 19.20 -17.85 -8.85
C ARG A 238 19.75 -19.28 -8.92
N THR A 239 19.37 -20.03 -9.94
CA THR A 239 20.09 -21.25 -10.29
C THR A 239 21.56 -20.90 -10.52
N LYS A 240 22.42 -21.61 -9.80
CA LYS A 240 23.88 -21.61 -9.95
C LYS A 240 24.22 -21.65 -11.44
N VAL A 241 24.82 -20.58 -11.95
CA VAL A 241 25.70 -20.72 -13.11
C VAL A 241 26.90 -21.49 -12.58
N GLN A 242 26.88 -22.79 -12.85
CA GLN A 242 28.03 -23.67 -12.61
C GLN A 242 29.19 -23.18 -13.49
N ALA A 243 30.38 -23.20 -12.89
CA ALA A 243 31.64 -22.66 -13.38
C ALA A 243 32.00 -23.04 -14.83
#